data_AF-A0ABD0R2R9-F1
#
_entry.id   AF-A0ABD0R2R9-F1
#
_cell.length_a   1.000
_cell.length_b   1.000
_cell.length_c   1.000
_cell.angle_alpha   90.00
_cell.angle_beta   90.00
_cell.angle_gamma   90.00
#
_symmetry.space_group_name_H-M   'P 1'
#
loop_
_entity.id
_entity.type
_entity.pdbx_description
1 polymer ?
#
loop_
_entity_poly.entity_id
_entity_poly.type
_entity_poly.pdbx_seq_one_letter_code
_entity_poly.pdbx_strand_id
1 'polypeptide(L)'
;MYVSSESRFNTLAELVHHHSTVSDGLITTLHYPAPKRNKPTIYGVSPNYDKWEMERTDITMKHKLGGGQYGEVYEGVWKKYNLTVAVKTLK
;
A
#
# COMPACT_ATOMS: atom_id res chain seq x y z
N MET A 1 -1.59 31.06 -0.91
CA MET A 1 -0.73 30.15 -0.11
C MET A 1 0.73 30.46 -0.41
N TYR A 2 1.64 30.29 0.55
CA TYR A 2 3.05 30.67 0.36
C TYR A 2 3.98 29.92 1.32
N VAL A 3 5.28 29.90 0.98
CA VAL A 3 6.38 29.61 1.90
C VAL A 3 7.07 30.93 2.26
N SER A 4 7.46 31.71 1.25
CA SER A 4 7.98 33.08 1.39
C SER A 4 6.87 34.10 1.16
N SER A 5 6.74 35.11 2.04
CA SER A 5 5.61 36.06 1.99
C SER A 5 5.50 36.88 0.70
N GLU A 6 6.62 37.01 -0.01
CA GLU A 6 6.80 37.69 -1.30
C GLU A 6 6.21 36.90 -2.48
N SER A 7 6.09 35.57 -2.34
CA SER A 7 5.65 34.66 -3.40
C SER A 7 4.36 33.93 -3.00
N ARG A 8 3.22 34.51 -3.39
CA ARG A 8 1.88 33.98 -3.07
C ARG A 8 1.21 33.38 -4.30
N PHE A 9 0.64 32.19 -4.12
CA PHE A 9 -0.02 31.41 -5.17
C PHE A 9 -1.49 31.12 -4.84
N ASN A 10 -2.31 30.90 -5.86
CA ASN A 10 -3.74 30.61 -5.72
C ASN A 10 -3.97 29.12 -5.43
N THR A 11 -3.13 28.23 -5.97
CA THR A 11 -3.24 26.77 -5.77
C THR A 11 -1.95 26.15 -5.21
N LEU A 12 -2.08 24.95 -4.65
CA LEU A 12 -0.94 24.21 -4.12
C LEU A 12 -0.03 23.74 -5.25
N ALA A 13 -0.61 23.39 -6.40
CA ALA A 13 0.13 22.97 -7.59
C ALA A 13 1.03 24.10 -8.12
N GLU A 14 0.53 25.35 -8.16
CA GLU A 14 1.33 26.52 -8.56
C GLU A 14 2.51 26.76 -7.61
N LEU A 15 2.28 26.66 -6.29
CA LEU A 15 3.33 26.81 -5.29
C LEU A 15 4.42 25.74 -5.47
N VAL A 16 4.03 24.47 -5.61
CA VAL A 16 4.97 23.37 -5.83
C VAL A 16 5.72 23.54 -7.15
N HIS A 17 5.05 23.99 -8.21
CA HIS A 17 5.65 24.23 -9.51
C HIS A 17 6.72 25.33 -9.42
N HIS A 18 6.42 26.47 -8.78
CA HIS A 18 7.39 27.54 -8.54
C HIS A 18 8.63 27.02 -7.81
N HIS A 19 8.43 26.37 -6.66
CA HIS A 19 9.53 25.86 -5.84
C HIS A 19 10.29 24.67 -6.46
N SER A 20 9.80 24.08 -7.56
CA SER A 20 10.55 23.07 -8.32
C SER A 20 11.62 23.67 -9.24
N THR A 21 11.51 24.97 -9.55
CA THR A 21 12.45 25.70 -10.42
C THR A 21 13.43 26.58 -9.64
N VAL A 22 12.97 27.21 -8.56
CA VAL A 22 13.78 28.07 -7.67
C VAL A 22 13.48 27.73 -6.21
N SER A 23 14.47 27.85 -5.31
CA SER A 23 14.24 27.49 -3.90
C SER A 23 13.37 28.52 -3.17
N ASP A 24 13.58 29.82 -3.45
CA ASP A 24 12.77 30.95 -2.97
C ASP A 24 12.40 30.88 -1.47
N GLY A 25 13.43 30.80 -0.62
CA GLY A 25 13.29 30.68 0.84
C GLY A 25 13.33 29.24 1.37
N LEU A 26 13.23 28.23 0.50
CA LEU A 26 13.59 26.84 0.85
C LEU A 26 15.11 26.64 0.83
N ILE A 27 15.58 25.59 1.50
CA ILE A 27 17.00 25.19 1.44
C ILE A 27 17.42 24.75 0.02
N THR A 28 16.49 24.16 -0.74
CA THR A 28 16.70 23.72 -2.13
C THR A 28 15.34 23.57 -2.84
N THR A 29 15.40 23.34 -4.14
CA THR A 29 14.26 23.13 -5.05
C THR A 29 13.58 21.77 -4.87
N LEU A 30 12.27 21.72 -5.15
CA LEU A 30 11.43 20.53 -5.09
C LEU A 30 11.52 19.68 -6.38
N HIS A 31 12.65 18.99 -6.58
CA HIS A 31 12.90 18.25 -7.83
C HIS A 31 12.19 16.90 -7.96
N TYR A 32 12.10 16.12 -6.87
CA TYR A 32 11.70 14.71 -6.95
C TYR A 32 10.54 14.42 -6.00
N PRO A 33 9.32 14.21 -6.54
CA PRO A 33 8.21 13.70 -5.75
C PRO A 33 8.57 12.33 -5.14
N ALA A 34 8.36 12.18 -3.83
CA ALA A 34 8.61 10.89 -3.18
C ALA A 34 7.66 9.81 -3.73
N PRO A 35 8.17 8.61 -4.08
CA PRO A 35 7.34 7.54 -4.65
C PRO A 35 6.37 6.98 -3.60
N LYS A 36 5.10 6.81 -3.98
CA LYS A 36 4.09 6.13 -3.16
C LYS A 36 4.33 4.62 -3.23
N ARG A 37 5.01 4.05 -2.23
CA ARG A 37 5.45 2.64 -2.23
C ARG A 37 4.32 1.63 -2.02
N ASN A 38 3.35 1.99 -1.20
CA ASN A 38 2.33 1.05 -0.73
C ASN A 38 0.97 1.39 -1.32
N LYS A 39 0.25 0.37 -1.76
CA LYS A 39 -1.17 0.50 -2.08
C LYS A 39 -1.95 0.65 -0.77
N PRO A 40 -3.05 1.43 -0.74
CA PRO A 40 -3.96 1.44 0.39
C PRO A 40 -4.43 0.01 0.72
N THR A 41 -4.57 -0.29 2.01
CA THR A 41 -5.09 -1.58 2.48
C THR A 41 -6.55 -1.72 2.09
N ILE A 42 -6.92 -2.86 1.52
CA ILE A 42 -8.30 -3.25 1.23
C ILE A 42 -8.71 -4.30 2.27
N TYR A 43 -9.85 -4.11 2.92
CA TYR A 43 -10.39 -5.05 3.91
C TYR A 43 -11.27 -6.10 3.21
N GLY A 44 -10.70 -7.28 2.96
CA GLY A 44 -11.35 -8.34 2.18
C GLY A 44 -11.06 -8.24 0.68
N VAL A 45 -11.71 -9.10 -0.11
CA VAL A 45 -11.52 -9.20 -1.57
C VAL A 45 -12.81 -9.04 -2.38
N SER A 46 -13.94 -8.83 -1.70
CA SER A 46 -15.26 -8.68 -2.30
C SER A 46 -15.81 -7.28 -2.01
N PRO A 47 -16.42 -6.60 -3.01
CA PRO A 47 -17.16 -5.36 -2.77
C PRO A 47 -18.52 -5.60 -2.08
N ASN A 48 -19.01 -6.84 -2.10
CA ASN A 48 -20.29 -7.22 -1.54
C ASN A 48 -20.16 -7.52 -0.04
N TYR A 49 -21.20 -7.17 0.71
CA TYR A 49 -21.32 -7.44 2.14
C TYR A 49 -21.21 -8.94 2.44
N ASP A 50 -20.45 -9.27 3.50
CA ASP A 50 -20.35 -10.61 4.09
C ASP A 50 -19.99 -11.75 3.13
N LYS A 51 -19.03 -11.50 2.23
CA LYS A 51 -18.48 -12.50 1.31
C LYS A 51 -17.06 -12.92 1.73
N TRP A 52 -17.01 -13.76 2.76
CA TRP A 52 -15.76 -14.31 3.32
C TRP A 52 -15.47 -15.74 2.89
N GLU A 53 -16.50 -16.52 2.58
CA GLU A 53 -16.36 -17.92 2.14
C GLU A 53 -15.69 -18.01 0.77
N MET A 54 -14.84 -19.03 0.60
CA MET A 54 -14.10 -19.30 -0.64
C MET A 54 -13.93 -20.80 -0.86
N GLU A 55 -13.71 -21.20 -2.11
CA GLU A 55 -13.42 -22.59 -2.46
C GLU A 55 -12.05 -23.00 -1.94
N ARG A 56 -11.99 -24.06 -1.13
CA ARG A 56 -10.72 -24.58 -0.60
C ARG A 56 -9.76 -24.97 -1.72
N THR A 57 -10.29 -25.47 -2.82
CA THR A 57 -9.50 -25.85 -4.00
C THR A 57 -8.78 -24.67 -4.65
N ASP A 58 -9.16 -23.42 -4.37
CA ASP A 58 -8.46 -22.23 -4.86
C ASP A 58 -7.17 -21.93 -4.10
N ILE A 59 -6.98 -22.58 -2.95
CA ILE A 59 -5.79 -22.44 -2.11
C ILE A 59 -4.83 -23.60 -2.37
N THR A 60 -3.59 -23.27 -2.73
CA THR A 60 -2.48 -24.23 -2.74
C THR A 60 -1.69 -24.07 -1.46
N MET A 61 -1.74 -25.08 -0.58
CA MET A 61 -0.96 -25.11 0.66
C MET A 61 0.52 -25.35 0.37
N LYS A 62 1.41 -24.65 1.07
CA LYS A 62 2.87 -24.83 1.02
C LYS A 62 3.42 -25.17 2.41
N HIS A 63 4.60 -24.65 2.75
CA HIS A 63 5.31 -24.95 3.99
C HIS A 63 4.72 -24.19 5.19
N LYS A 64 4.98 -24.71 6.39
CA LYS A 64 4.54 -24.11 7.66
C LYS A 64 5.32 -22.83 7.94
N LEU A 65 4.63 -21.76 8.35
CA LEU A 65 5.24 -20.48 8.66
C LEU A 65 5.85 -20.45 10.07
N GLY A 66 7.00 -19.78 10.21
CA GLY A 66 7.66 -19.54 11.50
C GLY A 66 8.09 -20.80 12.25
N GLY A 67 8.32 -21.92 11.56
CA GLY A 67 8.70 -23.19 12.20
C GLY A 67 7.62 -23.76 13.13
N GLY A 68 6.37 -23.29 13.04
CA GLY A 68 5.27 -23.75 13.88
C GLY A 68 5.04 -22.96 15.18
N GLN A 69 5.78 -21.87 15.41
CA GLN A 69 5.54 -20.98 16.56
C GLN A 69 4.13 -20.38 16.58
N TYR A 70 3.46 -20.33 15.41
CA TYR A 70 2.09 -19.82 15.25
C TYR A 70 1.02 -20.92 15.26
N GLY A 71 1.38 -22.15 15.63
CA GLY A 71 0.51 -23.32 15.49
C GLY A 71 0.42 -23.79 14.03
N GLU A 72 -0.75 -24.28 13.60
CA GLU A 72 -1.00 -24.78 12.24
C GLU A 72 -1.24 -23.63 11.24
N VAL A 73 -0.19 -22.85 10.97
CA VAL A 73 -0.20 -21.73 10.00
C VAL A 73 0.76 -22.02 8.85
N TYR A 74 0.30 -21.89 7.62
CA TYR A 74 1.02 -22.25 6.40
C TYR A 74 1.11 -21.08 5.42
N GLU A 75 2.19 -21.02 4.65
CA GLU A 75 2.20 -20.24 3.43
C GLU A 75 1.24 -20.91 2.44
N GLY A 76 0.45 -20.12 1.74
CA GLY A 76 -0.40 -20.59 0.66
C GLY A 76 -0.37 -19.64 -0.53
N VAL A 77 -0.81 -20.14 -1.68
CA VAL A 77 -1.08 -19.33 -2.87
C VAL A 77 -2.57 -19.40 -3.17
N TRP A 78 -3.23 -18.25 -3.18
CA TRP A 78 -4.60 -18.11 -3.65
C TRP A 78 -4.58 -17.95 -5.17
N LYS A 79 -4.86 -19.06 -5.87
CA LYS A 79 -4.70 -19.19 -7.33
C LYS A 79 -5.46 -18.13 -8.11
N LYS A 80 -6.71 -17.86 -7.72
CA LYS A 80 -7.59 -16.89 -8.39
C LYS A 80 -6.97 -15.49 -8.51
N TYR A 81 -6.18 -15.07 -7.52
CA TYR A 81 -5.58 -13.74 -7.47
C TYR A 81 -4.06 -13.76 -7.64
N ASN A 82 -3.46 -14.95 -7.84
CA ASN A 82 -2.02 -15.17 -7.75
C ASN A 82 -1.40 -14.49 -6.51
N LEU A 83 -2.09 -14.60 -5.37
CA LEU A 83 -1.73 -13.89 -4.14
C LEU A 83 -1.11 -14.85 -3.14
N THR A 84 0.01 -14.45 -2.53
CA THR A 84 0.60 -15.18 -1.40
C THR A 84 -0.19 -14.85 -0.14
N VAL A 85 -0.65 -15.87 0.58
CA VAL A 85 -1.51 -15.75 1.76
C VAL A 85 -0.98 -16.60 2.91
N ALA A 86 -1.36 -16.27 4.14
CA ALA A 86 -1.17 -17.13 5.30
C ALA A 86 -2.48 -17.86 5.62
N VAL A 87 -2.43 -19.18 5.78
CA VAL A 87 -3.61 -20.04 6.01
C VAL A 87 -3.48 -20.70 7.37
N LYS A 88 -4.41 -20.41 8.28
CA LYS A 88 -4.51 -21.08 9.59
C LYS A 88 -5.55 -22.19 9.52
N THR A 89 -5.19 -23.41 9.89
CA THR A 89 -6.10 -24.56 9.87
C THR A 89 -6.46 -25.01 11.29
N LEU A 90 -7.68 -25.51 11.47
CA LEU A 90 -8.08 -26.22 12.68
C LEU A 90 -7.73 -27.71 12.51
N LYS A 91 -7.30 -28.35 13.60
CA LYS A 91 -7.22 -29.81 13.71
C LYS A 91 -8.54 -30.34 14.26
#